data_AF-A0A0M5ILU9-F1
#
_entry.id   AF-A0A0M5ILU9-F1
#
_cell.length_a   1.000
_cell.length_b   1.000
_cell.length_c   1.000
_cell.angle_alpha   90.00
_cell.angle_beta   90.00
_cell.angle_gamma   90.00
#
_symmetry.space_group_name_H-M   'P 1'
#
loop_
_entity.id
_entity.type
_entity.pdbx_description
1 polymer ?
#
loop_
_entity_poly.entity_id
_entity_poly.type
_entity_poly.pdbx_seq_one_letter_code
_entity_poly.pdbx_strand_id
1 'polypeptide(L)'
;MISALPLRFARPIDPAAPSRDWRWLVFFGLLLAILAAGIVEGQIARGDRGITPINSSGDFLTGGIKVDVTGDNAEDARQKGWREAQRKGWAQLYRKTNGSDGPQLSDSVLDGIVTAIVVESEQIGPRRYVATLGVQFDRVRAGQILGVSGRTLRSPPLLVIPVYSIDGIPQVFEQRSEWQRAWAEYNTGQSAVDYVRTAGTGADTFLLNVGQTGRRGRVWWRVILDQYGAADVLMPTARIEYSYPGGPITGHFAARFGPDNRLIETFTMTGPSVKALPDMMEKAVARMDRIYTEALAAGILQTDRYLVLEKPVEKEDLPAEAVSSDDSALPGEIDASVPTTVPVGAASFNVQYASPDVESVSATERNVAAIAGVQSASTTSLALGGTSVMRVTFRGDIAALKAALEARGYTVQQGGNTLRISR
;
A
#
# COMPACT_ATOMS: atom_id res chain seq x y z
N MET A 1 -1.93 73.40 64.58
CA MET A 1 -1.31 73.71 63.28
C MET A 1 0.06 73.09 63.24
N ILE A 2 0.30 72.25 62.22
CA ILE A 2 1.58 72.02 61.52
C ILE A 2 2.65 71.13 62.22
N SER A 3 3.20 70.22 61.39
CA SER A 3 4.47 69.48 61.45
C SER A 3 4.51 68.05 62.00
N ALA A 4 4.70 67.11 61.07
CA ALA A 4 5.38 65.79 61.13
C ALA A 4 4.78 64.94 59.98
N LEU A 5 5.44 64.08 59.19
CA LEU A 5 6.80 63.56 58.98
C LEU A 5 6.71 62.79 57.61
N PRO A 6 7.79 62.54 56.85
CA PRO A 6 7.70 61.92 55.53
C PRO A 6 7.59 60.39 55.61
N LEU A 7 6.65 59.79 54.86
CA LEU A 7 6.52 58.34 54.75
C LEU A 7 7.46 57.78 53.68
N ARG A 8 8.27 56.82 54.12
CA ARG A 8 9.24 56.03 53.35
C ARG A 8 8.54 55.20 52.28
N PHE A 9 8.93 55.36 51.02
CA PHE A 9 8.61 54.39 49.97
C PHE A 9 9.58 53.21 50.02
N ALA A 10 9.03 52.00 50.14
CA ALA A 10 9.75 50.74 50.14
C ALA A 10 10.35 50.42 48.76
N ARG A 11 11.54 49.81 48.76
CA ARG A 11 12.26 49.34 47.56
C ARG A 11 11.50 48.19 46.87
N PRO A 12 11.50 48.12 45.53
CA PRO A 12 10.97 46.97 44.81
C PRO A 12 11.90 45.75 44.96
N ILE A 13 11.29 44.57 45.04
CA ILE A 13 11.93 43.25 45.12
C ILE A 13 12.43 42.86 43.72
N ASP A 14 13.74 42.63 43.57
CA ASP A 14 14.34 42.04 42.37
C ASP A 14 13.87 40.57 42.22
N PRO A 15 13.33 40.15 41.05
CA PRO A 15 13.09 38.74 40.79
C PRO A 15 14.43 38.03 40.55
N ALA A 16 14.73 37.06 41.44
CA ALA A 16 15.93 36.26 41.43
C ALA A 16 16.22 35.63 40.04
N ALA A 17 17.45 35.81 39.55
CA ALA A 17 17.96 35.03 38.43
C ALA A 17 18.00 33.54 38.81
N PRO A 18 17.53 32.62 37.94
CA PRO A 18 17.53 31.20 38.27
C PRO A 18 18.96 30.69 38.46
N SER A 19 19.18 29.95 39.55
CA SER A 19 20.48 29.39 39.91
C SER A 19 21.03 28.50 38.79
N ARG A 20 22.36 28.46 38.67
CA ARG A 20 23.08 27.75 37.60
C ARG A 20 22.63 26.29 37.48
N ASP A 21 22.25 25.67 38.59
CA ASP A 21 21.87 24.26 38.70
C ASP A 21 20.56 23.91 37.97
N TRP A 22 19.59 24.83 37.91
CA TRP A 22 18.35 24.62 37.16
C TRP A 22 18.62 24.52 35.66
N ARG A 23 19.57 25.30 35.15
CA ARG A 23 19.95 25.26 33.73
C ARG A 23 20.58 23.92 33.36
N TRP A 24 21.38 23.32 34.24
CA TRP A 24 21.96 21.99 34.03
C TRP A 24 20.90 20.88 34.07
N LEU A 25 19.91 20.98 34.96
CA LEU A 25 18.80 20.03 35.01
C LEU A 25 17.91 20.09 33.76
N VAL A 26 17.62 21.29 33.25
CA VAL A 26 16.90 21.45 31.98
C VAL A 26 17.73 20.90 30.81
N PHE A 27 19.04 21.14 30.79
CA PHE A 27 19.93 20.64 29.74
C PHE A 27 20.01 19.11 29.75
N PHE A 28 20.12 18.49 30.93
CA PHE A 28 20.14 17.03 31.07
C PHE A 28 18.79 16.40 30.71
N GLY A 29 17.68 17.03 31.11
CA GLY A 29 16.34 16.59 30.74
C GLY A 29 16.10 16.67 29.23
N LEU A 30 16.57 17.74 28.58
CA LEU A 30 16.49 17.91 27.13
C LEU A 30 17.38 16.89 26.39
N LEU A 31 18.59 16.63 26.90
CA LEU A 31 19.49 15.65 26.31
C LEU A 31 18.95 14.22 26.47
N LEU A 32 18.34 13.90 27.61
CA LEU A 32 17.69 12.62 27.84
C LEU A 32 16.42 12.45 26.99
N ALA A 33 15.65 13.53 26.77
CA ALA A 33 14.51 13.53 25.86
C ALA A 33 14.94 13.35 24.40
N ILE A 34 16.05 13.97 23.97
CA ILE A 34 16.63 13.78 22.63
C ILE A 34 17.16 12.35 22.48
N LEU A 35 17.80 11.79 23.51
CA LEU A 35 18.28 10.42 23.49
C LEU A 35 17.10 9.42 23.44
N ALA A 36 16.04 9.66 24.21
CA ALA A 36 14.82 8.84 24.20
C ALA A 36 14.08 8.95 22.86
N ALA A 37 13.95 10.15 22.30
CA ALA A 37 13.39 10.35 20.96
C ALA A 37 14.23 9.64 19.88
N GLY A 38 15.55 9.71 19.97
CA GLY A 38 16.47 8.99 19.06
C GLY A 38 16.42 7.47 19.20
N ILE A 39 16.09 6.93 20.38
CA ILE A 39 15.89 5.49 20.60
C ILE A 39 14.54 5.03 20.03
N VAL A 40 13.48 5.84 20.12
CA VAL A 40 12.16 5.52 19.57
C VAL A 40 12.15 5.58 18.04
N GLU A 41 12.79 6.59 17.42
CA GLU A 41 13.00 6.65 15.96
C GLU A 41 13.89 5.48 15.48
N GLY A 42 14.91 5.14 16.27
CA GLY A 42 15.93 4.14 15.96
C GLY A 42 15.51 2.67 16.10
N GLN A 43 14.30 2.37 16.60
CA GLN A 43 13.72 1.02 16.63
C GLN A 43 12.72 0.76 15.49
N ILE A 44 12.18 1.80 14.85
CA ILE A 44 11.25 1.65 13.71
C ILE A 44 12.01 1.72 12.36
N ALA A 45 13.17 2.37 12.32
CA ALA A 45 13.97 2.56 11.09
C ALA A 45 15.19 1.63 10.96
N ARG A 46 15.33 0.57 11.77
CA ARG A 46 16.52 -0.30 11.73
C ARG A 46 16.32 -1.53 10.86
N GLY A 47 16.38 -1.30 9.56
CA GLY A 47 16.60 -2.35 8.56
C GLY A 47 16.72 -1.72 7.19
N ASP A 48 17.79 -2.06 6.47
CA ASP A 48 17.91 -1.87 5.02
C ASP A 48 16.83 -2.72 4.31
N ARG A 49 15.57 -2.37 4.51
CA ARG A 49 14.40 -3.04 3.94
C ARG A 49 13.72 -2.11 2.97
N GLY A 50 13.15 -2.72 1.95
CA GLY A 50 12.42 -2.02 0.91
C GLY A 50 13.29 -1.27 -0.10
N ILE A 51 12.78 -1.15 -1.32
CA ILE A 51 13.37 -0.39 -2.42
C ILE A 51 12.22 0.42 -3.01
N THR A 52 12.29 1.74 -2.89
CA THR A 52 11.26 2.63 -3.41
C THR A 52 11.23 2.53 -4.93
N PRO A 53 10.06 2.23 -5.54
CA PRO A 53 9.95 2.21 -6.99
C PRO A 53 10.32 3.56 -7.60
N ILE A 54 11.13 3.54 -8.64
CA ILE A 54 11.40 4.70 -9.50
C ILE A 54 10.49 4.64 -10.72
N ASN A 55 10.18 5.80 -11.30
CA ASN A 55 9.42 5.92 -12.55
C ASN A 55 8.07 5.17 -12.55
N SER A 56 7.22 5.47 -11.55
CA SER A 56 5.80 5.08 -11.58
C SER A 56 4.94 6.02 -12.43
N SER A 57 5.53 7.08 -13.01
CA SER A 57 4.82 7.93 -13.97
C SER A 57 4.62 7.17 -15.27
N GLY A 58 3.39 7.20 -15.79
CA GLY A 58 2.98 6.51 -17.01
C GLY A 58 3.61 7.04 -18.31
N ASP A 59 4.71 7.80 -18.24
CA ASP A 59 5.32 8.51 -19.36
C ASP A 59 6.27 7.62 -20.18
N PHE A 60 6.44 7.93 -21.47
CA PHE A 60 7.33 7.17 -22.33
C PHE A 60 8.79 7.53 -22.06
N LEU A 61 9.64 6.55 -21.70
CA LEU A 61 11.08 6.78 -21.53
C LEU A 61 11.93 6.20 -22.66
N THR A 62 12.75 7.03 -23.28
CA THR A 62 13.78 6.56 -24.20
C THR A 62 15.15 6.72 -23.56
N GLY A 63 15.74 5.63 -23.09
CA GLY A 63 17.09 5.58 -22.49
C GLY A 63 18.21 5.27 -23.48
N GLY A 64 19.45 5.38 -23.01
CA GLY A 64 20.66 5.03 -23.76
C GLY A 64 21.03 5.99 -24.88
N ILE A 65 20.58 7.25 -24.82
CA ILE A 65 20.82 8.26 -25.85
C ILE A 65 22.21 8.87 -25.65
N LYS A 66 23.14 8.53 -26.53
CA LYS A 66 24.50 9.08 -26.52
C LYS A 66 24.56 10.43 -27.21
N VAL A 67 25.04 11.43 -26.49
CA VAL A 67 25.28 12.78 -26.99
C VAL A 67 26.74 13.17 -26.80
N ASP A 68 27.29 13.82 -27.83
CA ASP A 68 28.64 14.36 -27.85
C ASP A 68 28.59 15.66 -28.64
N VAL A 69 28.57 16.78 -27.92
CA VAL A 69 28.40 18.10 -28.52
C VAL A 69 29.44 19.09 -28.00
N THR A 70 29.69 20.11 -28.82
CA THR A 70 30.58 21.21 -28.47
C THR A 70 29.79 22.52 -28.40
N GLY A 71 30.10 23.35 -27.41
CA GLY A 71 29.48 24.65 -27.19
C GLY A 71 30.50 25.77 -26.96
N ASP A 72 30.01 26.98 -26.75
CA ASP A 72 30.84 28.16 -26.48
C ASP A 72 31.41 28.20 -25.07
N ASN A 73 30.74 27.52 -24.15
CA ASN A 73 31.18 27.24 -22.80
C ASN A 73 30.52 25.92 -22.33
N ALA A 74 30.82 25.49 -21.11
CA ALA A 74 30.31 24.25 -20.54
C ALA A 74 28.77 24.20 -20.50
N GLU A 75 28.12 25.32 -20.17
CA GLU A 75 26.67 25.41 -20.03
C GLU A 75 25.96 25.38 -21.39
N ASP A 76 26.48 26.11 -22.38
CA ASP A 76 25.98 26.06 -23.75
C ASP A 76 26.14 24.67 -24.38
N ALA A 77 27.28 24.01 -24.15
CA ALA A 77 27.49 22.63 -24.58
C ALA A 77 26.46 21.68 -23.94
N ARG A 78 26.16 21.85 -22.65
CA ARG A 78 25.15 21.06 -21.95
C ARG A 78 23.75 21.26 -22.53
N GLN A 79 23.31 22.50 -22.73
CA GLN A 79 21.99 22.80 -23.29
C GLN A 79 21.82 22.28 -24.72
N LYS A 80 22.87 22.38 -25.55
CA LYS A 80 22.90 21.75 -26.88
C LYS A 80 22.79 20.23 -26.79
N GLY A 81 23.45 19.63 -25.80
CA GLY A 81 23.42 18.19 -25.53
C GLY A 81 22.03 17.70 -25.18
N TRP A 82 21.32 18.42 -24.31
CA TRP A 82 19.94 18.11 -23.96
C TRP A 82 18.99 18.21 -25.15
N ARG A 83 19.09 19.27 -25.97
CA ARG A 83 18.27 19.42 -27.19
C ARG A 83 18.56 18.34 -28.23
N GLU A 84 19.82 17.92 -28.38
CA GLU A 84 20.16 16.80 -29.24
C GLU A 84 19.61 15.47 -28.69
N ALA A 85 19.68 15.27 -27.38
CA ALA A 85 19.12 14.08 -26.74
C ALA A 85 17.60 14.01 -26.93
N GLN A 86 16.87 15.11 -26.79
CA GLN A 86 15.43 15.15 -27.05
C GLN A 86 15.09 14.76 -28.50
N ARG A 87 15.79 15.32 -29.49
CA ARG A 87 15.59 15.00 -30.91
C ARG A 87 15.87 13.52 -31.22
N LYS A 88 17.00 13.00 -30.73
CA LYS A 88 17.36 11.57 -30.88
C LYS A 88 16.39 10.65 -30.16
N GLY A 89 16.01 11.01 -28.94
CA GLY A 89 15.06 10.27 -28.12
C GLY A 89 13.68 10.18 -28.78
N TRP A 90 13.20 11.28 -29.35
CA TRP A 90 11.94 11.30 -30.11
C TRP A 90 12.00 10.39 -31.34
N ALA A 91 13.07 10.48 -32.14
CA ALA A 91 13.24 9.64 -33.31
C ALA A 91 13.27 8.15 -32.94
N GLN A 92 13.96 7.78 -31.86
CA GLN A 92 14.01 6.41 -31.37
C GLN A 92 12.65 5.94 -30.80
N LEU A 93 11.91 6.79 -30.09
CA LEU A 93 10.55 6.49 -29.61
C LEU A 93 9.59 6.24 -30.79
N TYR A 94 9.62 7.11 -31.79
CA TYR A 94 8.77 6.99 -32.97
C TYR A 94 9.09 5.70 -33.74
N ARG A 95 10.38 5.39 -33.93
CA ARG A 95 10.80 4.15 -34.61
C ARG A 95 10.38 2.90 -33.87
N LYS A 96 10.48 2.89 -32.53
CA LYS A 96 9.99 1.76 -31.71
C LYS A 96 8.49 1.57 -31.82
N THR A 97 7.74 2.65 -31.97
CA THR A 97 6.27 2.62 -31.97
C THR A 97 5.68 2.32 -33.34
N ASN A 98 6.18 2.99 -34.38
CA ASN A 98 5.60 2.96 -35.73
C ASN A 98 6.43 2.16 -36.75
N GLY A 99 7.63 1.70 -36.37
CA GLY A 99 8.52 0.93 -37.24
C GLY A 99 9.21 1.75 -38.34
N SER A 100 8.96 3.06 -38.42
CA SER A 100 9.56 3.99 -39.38
C SER A 100 10.21 5.17 -38.68
N ASP A 101 11.00 5.96 -39.41
CA ASP A 101 11.45 7.26 -38.89
C ASP A 101 10.26 8.23 -38.81
N GLY A 102 10.25 9.04 -37.74
CA GLY A 102 9.19 9.99 -37.44
C GLY A 102 9.40 11.37 -38.01
N PRO A 103 8.38 12.24 -37.97
CA PRO A 103 8.52 13.65 -38.34
C PRO A 103 9.54 14.30 -37.40
N GLN A 104 10.39 15.16 -37.97
CA GLN A 104 11.27 16.02 -37.18
C GLN A 104 10.42 17.10 -36.51
N LEU A 105 10.41 17.09 -35.19
CA LEU A 105 9.74 18.13 -34.38
C LEU A 105 10.69 19.30 -34.14
N SER A 106 10.15 20.51 -34.03
CA SER A 106 10.92 21.67 -33.58
C SER A 106 11.27 21.53 -32.09
N ASP A 107 12.38 22.14 -31.67
CA ASP A 107 12.81 22.14 -30.27
C ASP A 107 11.71 22.64 -29.33
N SER A 108 10.91 23.65 -29.75
CA SER A 108 9.76 24.15 -28.98
C SER A 108 8.66 23.12 -28.76
N VAL A 109 8.40 22.24 -29.73
CA VAL A 109 7.42 21.17 -29.60
C VAL A 109 7.98 20.07 -28.71
N LEU A 110 9.27 19.75 -28.87
CA LEU A 110 9.97 18.76 -28.02
C LEU A 110 9.95 19.19 -26.54
N ASP A 111 10.30 20.44 -26.24
CA ASP A 111 10.21 20.98 -24.88
C ASP A 111 8.79 20.95 -24.33
N GLY A 112 7.78 21.10 -25.21
CA GLY A 112 6.37 20.99 -24.86
C GLY A 112 5.86 19.57 -24.62
N ILE A 113 6.60 18.52 -24.99
CA ILE A 113 6.19 17.11 -24.76
C ILE A 113 7.14 16.36 -23.82
N VAL A 114 8.32 16.89 -23.55
CA VAL A 114 9.29 16.29 -22.63
C VAL A 114 8.92 16.64 -21.19
N THR A 115 8.79 15.62 -20.35
CA THR A 115 8.52 15.79 -18.91
C THR A 115 9.82 15.90 -18.12
N ALA A 116 10.81 15.07 -18.45
CA ALA A 116 12.07 14.99 -17.72
C ALA A 116 13.22 14.45 -18.58
N ILE A 117 14.45 14.80 -18.20
CA ILE A 117 15.68 14.21 -18.74
C ILE A 117 16.39 13.49 -17.59
N VAL A 118 16.61 12.20 -17.76
CA VAL A 118 17.33 11.33 -16.83
C VAL A 118 18.78 11.28 -17.24
N VAL A 119 19.69 11.57 -16.31
CA VAL A 119 21.13 11.55 -16.57
C VAL A 119 21.70 10.21 -16.13
N GLU A 120 22.13 9.36 -17.07
CA GLU A 120 22.76 8.06 -16.75
C GLU A 120 24.26 8.23 -16.51
N SER A 121 24.92 8.99 -17.39
CA SER A 121 26.34 9.33 -17.28
C SER A 121 26.56 10.70 -17.91
N GLU A 122 27.30 11.58 -17.23
CA GLU A 122 27.57 12.94 -17.70
C GLU A 122 29.04 13.31 -17.46
N GLN A 123 29.69 13.81 -18.51
CA GLN A 123 31.03 14.37 -18.45
C GLN A 123 31.04 15.75 -19.11
N ILE A 124 31.35 16.78 -18.31
CA ILE A 124 31.33 18.17 -18.72
C ILE A 124 32.77 18.67 -18.84
N GLY A 125 33.21 18.94 -20.06
CA GLY A 125 34.45 19.65 -20.36
C GLY A 125 34.22 21.17 -20.52
N PRO A 126 35.29 21.96 -20.71
CA PRO A 126 35.18 23.42 -20.84
C PRO A 126 34.29 23.89 -22.00
N ARG A 127 34.26 23.11 -23.09
CA ARG A 127 33.46 23.37 -24.30
C ARG A 127 32.82 22.12 -24.89
N ARG A 128 32.97 20.95 -24.26
CA ARG A 128 32.48 19.66 -24.78
C ARG A 128 31.61 18.98 -23.74
N TYR A 129 30.49 18.42 -24.19
CA TYR A 129 29.54 17.70 -23.36
C TYR A 129 29.36 16.30 -23.90
N VAL A 130 29.73 15.29 -23.12
CA VAL A 130 29.54 13.88 -23.45
C VAL A 130 28.65 13.26 -22.39
N ALA A 131 27.50 12.71 -22.80
CA ALA A 131 26.58 12.10 -21.86
C ALA A 131 25.81 10.93 -22.48
N THR A 132 25.37 10.02 -21.61
CA THR A 132 24.30 9.06 -21.92
C THR A 132 23.07 9.50 -21.15
N LEU A 133 22.01 9.82 -21.87
CA LEU A 133 20.79 10.43 -21.34
C LEU A 133 19.57 9.56 -21.65
N GLY A 134 18.59 9.61 -20.76
CA GLY A 134 17.23 9.17 -21.00
C GLY A 134 16.29 10.36 -21.12
N VAL A 135 15.32 10.32 -22.04
CA VAL A 135 14.32 11.38 -22.20
C VAL A 135 12.94 10.81 -21.94
N GLN A 136 12.20 11.43 -21.01
CA GLN A 136 10.84 11.08 -20.66
C GLN A 136 9.86 12.00 -21.37
N PHE A 137 8.92 11.42 -22.09
CA PHE A 137 7.89 12.11 -22.86
C PHE A 137 6.53 11.89 -22.23
N ASP A 138 5.78 12.97 -22.05
CA ASP A 138 4.39 12.95 -21.63
C ASP A 138 3.59 12.06 -22.58
N ARG A 139 2.97 11.01 -22.04
CA ARG A 139 2.27 10.02 -22.86
C ARG A 139 1.12 10.61 -23.65
N VAL A 140 0.37 11.55 -23.07
CA VAL A 140 -0.83 12.11 -23.71
C VAL A 140 -0.42 12.99 -24.87
N ARG A 141 0.51 13.92 -24.63
CA ARG A 141 1.00 14.85 -25.65
C ARG A 141 1.82 14.14 -26.73
N ALA A 142 2.73 13.26 -26.36
CA ALA A 142 3.49 12.45 -27.31
C ALA A 142 2.61 11.47 -28.08
N GLY A 143 1.65 10.84 -27.42
CA GLY A 143 0.73 9.87 -28.01
C GLY A 143 -0.18 10.45 -29.09
N GLN A 144 -0.54 11.73 -28.97
CA GLN A 144 -1.25 12.49 -30.02
C GLN A 144 -0.43 12.58 -31.31
N ILE A 145 0.87 12.84 -31.19
CA ILE A 145 1.78 12.98 -32.34
C ILE A 145 2.18 11.61 -32.91
N LEU A 146 2.39 10.63 -32.03
CA LEU A 146 2.76 9.26 -32.43
C LEU A 146 1.66 8.52 -33.19
N GLY A 147 0.42 9.04 -33.22
CA GLY A 147 -0.71 8.35 -33.83
C GLY A 147 -1.20 7.13 -33.03
N VAL A 148 -0.64 6.89 -31.84
CA VAL A 148 -1.14 5.90 -30.87
C VAL A 148 -2.31 6.44 -30.04
N SER A 149 -3.02 7.44 -30.57
CA SER A 149 -4.30 7.92 -30.07
C SER A 149 -5.40 6.90 -30.38
N GLY A 150 -5.28 5.74 -29.75
CA GLY A 150 -6.28 4.70 -29.71
C GLY A 150 -6.31 4.17 -28.28
N ARG A 151 -7.46 3.62 -27.87
CA ARG A 151 -7.63 2.86 -26.63
C ARG A 151 -6.56 1.76 -26.60
N THR A 152 -5.35 2.06 -26.11
CA THR A 152 -4.42 1.02 -25.69
C THR A 152 -5.15 0.28 -24.59
N LEU A 153 -5.47 -0.97 -24.85
CA LEU A 153 -6.06 -1.84 -23.85
C LEU A 153 -5.13 -1.81 -22.66
N ARG A 154 -5.54 -1.12 -21.60
CA ARG A 154 -4.75 -0.99 -20.38
C ARG A 154 -5.35 -1.88 -19.33
N SER A 155 -4.50 -2.54 -18.54
CA SER A 155 -5.01 -3.24 -17.38
C SER A 155 -5.55 -2.23 -16.37
N PRO A 156 -6.52 -2.64 -15.54
CA PRO A 156 -6.74 -2.02 -14.24
C PRO A 156 -5.44 -2.00 -13.41
N PRO A 157 -5.35 -1.19 -12.33
CA PRO A 157 -4.17 -1.19 -11.47
C PRO A 157 -3.97 -2.56 -10.83
N LEU A 158 -2.80 -3.19 -11.04
CA LEU A 158 -2.47 -4.52 -10.54
C LEU A 158 -1.34 -4.45 -9.51
N LEU A 159 -1.60 -4.94 -8.29
CA LEU A 159 -0.61 -4.99 -7.21
C LEU A 159 0.47 -6.03 -7.50
N VAL A 160 1.73 -5.63 -7.47
CA VAL A 160 2.87 -6.52 -7.70
C VAL A 160 3.41 -7.06 -6.36
N ILE A 161 3.41 -8.39 -6.23
CA ILE A 161 4.03 -9.11 -5.11
C ILE A 161 5.23 -9.91 -5.68
N PRO A 162 6.45 -9.36 -5.65
CA PRO A 162 7.62 -10.00 -6.22
C PRO A 162 8.12 -11.13 -5.31
N VAL A 163 7.75 -12.37 -5.62
CA VAL A 163 8.20 -13.54 -4.85
C VAL A 163 9.60 -13.93 -5.31
N TYR A 164 10.58 -13.80 -4.43
CA TYR A 164 11.95 -14.22 -4.66
C TYR A 164 12.24 -15.49 -3.85
N SER A 165 12.85 -16.50 -4.46
CA SER A 165 13.22 -17.74 -3.78
C SER A 165 14.68 -18.07 -4.03
N ILE A 166 15.43 -18.24 -2.95
CA ILE A 166 16.82 -18.70 -2.96
C ILE A 166 16.90 -19.94 -2.08
N ASP A 167 17.55 -21.00 -2.56
CA ASP A 167 17.66 -22.28 -1.85
C ASP A 167 16.31 -22.84 -1.37
N GLY A 168 15.25 -22.58 -2.13
CA GLY A 168 13.88 -23.02 -1.81
C GLY A 168 13.18 -22.22 -0.71
N ILE A 169 13.81 -21.17 -0.16
CA ILE A 169 13.22 -20.28 0.83
C ILE A 169 12.56 -19.10 0.08
N PRO A 170 11.22 -19.03 0.01
CA PRO A 170 10.55 -17.91 -0.62
C PRO A 170 10.51 -16.70 0.33
N GLN A 171 10.63 -15.51 -0.23
CA GLN A 171 10.54 -14.21 0.44
C GLN A 171 9.97 -13.17 -0.54
N VAL A 172 9.40 -12.10 -0.03
CA VAL A 172 8.90 -10.95 -0.80
C VAL A 172 9.65 -9.68 -0.36
N PHE A 173 9.40 -9.23 0.87
CA PHE A 173 9.90 -7.97 1.43
C PHE A 173 10.62 -8.14 2.78
N GLU A 174 10.78 -9.37 3.26
CA GLU A 174 11.48 -9.69 4.50
C GLU A 174 12.96 -9.26 4.43
N GLN A 175 13.57 -9.37 3.23
CA GLN A 175 14.92 -8.90 2.90
C GLN A 175 14.93 -8.28 1.49
N ARG A 176 15.85 -7.33 1.26
CA ARG A 176 16.07 -6.77 -0.08
C ARG A 176 16.59 -7.85 -1.01
N SER A 177 15.96 -7.99 -2.18
CA SER A 177 16.37 -8.93 -3.22
C SER A 177 16.67 -8.21 -4.54
N GLU A 178 17.50 -8.82 -5.38
CA GLU A 178 17.73 -8.34 -6.75
C GLU A 178 16.44 -8.35 -7.58
N TRP A 179 15.50 -9.25 -7.25
CA TRP A 179 14.19 -9.29 -7.89
C TRP A 179 13.31 -8.09 -7.52
N GLN A 180 13.27 -7.75 -6.23
CA GLN A 180 12.60 -6.53 -5.76
C GLN A 180 13.24 -5.29 -6.40
N ARG A 181 14.57 -5.22 -6.46
CA ARG A 181 15.29 -4.10 -7.09
C ARG A 181 14.89 -3.95 -8.54
N ALA A 182 14.97 -5.02 -9.32
CA ALA A 182 14.62 -4.99 -10.73
C ALA A 182 13.18 -4.54 -10.96
N TRP A 183 12.21 -5.00 -10.16
CA TRP A 183 10.83 -4.53 -10.24
C TRP A 183 10.67 -3.06 -9.82
N ALA A 184 11.39 -2.60 -8.81
CA ALA A 184 11.36 -1.21 -8.37
C ALA A 184 11.98 -0.26 -9.41
N GLU A 185 13.05 -0.70 -10.09
CA GLU A 185 13.76 0.07 -11.12
C GLU A 185 13.09 0.02 -12.50
N TYR A 186 12.27 -1.01 -12.74
CA TYR A 186 11.62 -1.21 -14.02
C TYR A 186 10.73 -0.03 -14.42
N ASN A 187 10.84 0.38 -15.68
CA ASN A 187 10.01 1.45 -16.21
C ASN A 187 8.66 0.92 -16.69
N THR A 188 7.67 1.08 -15.83
CA THR A 188 6.27 0.71 -16.09
C THR A 188 5.55 1.66 -17.05
N GLY A 189 6.09 2.86 -17.26
CA GLY A 189 5.54 3.90 -18.11
C GLY A 189 5.51 3.56 -19.59
N GLN A 190 6.05 2.42 -20.03
CA GLN A 190 5.87 1.91 -21.40
C GLN A 190 4.92 0.72 -21.50
N SER A 191 4.54 0.11 -20.38
CA SER A 191 3.69 -1.07 -20.37
C SER A 191 2.22 -0.74 -20.60
N ALA A 192 1.49 -1.71 -21.17
CA ALA A 192 0.03 -1.73 -21.18
C ALA A 192 -0.54 -2.18 -19.83
N VAL A 193 0.28 -2.76 -18.96
CA VAL A 193 -0.08 -3.18 -17.61
C VAL A 193 0.23 -2.04 -16.64
N ASP A 194 -0.75 -1.71 -15.80
CA ASP A 194 -0.61 -0.72 -14.73
C ASP A 194 -0.15 -1.43 -13.44
N TYR A 195 1.12 -1.26 -13.09
CA TYR A 195 1.73 -1.96 -11.96
C TYR A 195 1.74 -1.08 -10.71
N VAL A 196 0.95 -1.46 -9.71
CA VAL A 196 1.03 -0.91 -8.36
C VAL A 196 2.16 -1.61 -7.62
N ARG A 197 3.25 -0.89 -7.40
CA ARG A 197 4.47 -1.40 -6.74
C ARG A 197 4.61 -0.74 -5.38
N THR A 198 4.94 -1.51 -4.36
CA THR A 198 5.18 -1.00 -3.01
C THR A 198 6.67 -0.93 -2.70
N ALA A 199 7.04 -0.06 -1.76
CA ALA A 199 8.43 0.00 -1.31
C ALA A 199 8.81 -1.26 -0.52
N GLY A 200 7.86 -1.98 0.08
CA GLY A 200 8.15 -3.14 0.91
C GLY A 200 8.68 -2.74 2.28
N THR A 201 8.21 -1.61 2.82
CA THR A 201 8.60 -1.09 4.14
C THR A 201 7.42 -1.04 5.10
N GLY A 202 7.71 -1.01 6.40
CA GLY A 202 6.66 -0.91 7.44
C GLY A 202 5.61 -2.02 7.34
N ALA A 203 4.34 -1.63 7.21
CA ALA A 203 3.19 -2.52 7.13
C ALA A 203 3.22 -3.47 5.92
N ASP A 204 3.89 -3.10 4.82
CA ASP A 204 3.99 -3.92 3.62
C ASP A 204 4.61 -5.29 3.90
N THR A 205 5.60 -5.36 4.80
CA THR A 205 6.28 -6.62 5.14
C THR A 205 5.35 -7.63 5.81
N PHE A 206 4.31 -7.16 6.51
CA PHE A 206 3.32 -8.02 7.15
C PHE A 206 2.15 -8.34 6.22
N LEU A 207 1.72 -7.35 5.42
CA LEU A 207 0.57 -7.45 4.53
C LEU A 207 0.89 -8.15 3.20
N LEU A 208 2.12 -8.05 2.71
CA LEU A 208 2.59 -8.58 1.43
C LEU A 208 3.73 -9.57 1.67
N ASN A 209 3.38 -10.76 2.13
CA ASN A 209 4.31 -11.85 2.38
C ASN A 209 3.95 -13.10 1.55
N VAL A 210 4.87 -14.08 1.51
CA VAL A 210 4.67 -15.31 0.74
C VAL A 210 3.41 -16.06 1.18
N GLY A 211 3.11 -16.09 2.48
CA GLY A 211 1.92 -16.76 3.00
C GLY A 211 0.61 -16.21 2.42
N GLN A 212 0.58 -14.92 2.04
CA GLN A 212 -0.58 -14.30 1.40
C GLN A 212 -0.81 -14.83 -0.02
N THR A 213 0.26 -15.12 -0.77
CA THR A 213 0.18 -15.62 -2.16
C THR A 213 -0.51 -16.97 -2.30
N GLY A 214 -0.61 -17.74 -1.21
CA GLY A 214 -1.35 -19.00 -1.15
C GLY A 214 -2.81 -18.86 -0.68
N ARG A 215 -3.21 -17.68 -0.16
CA ARG A 215 -4.58 -17.47 0.33
C ARG A 215 -5.51 -17.22 -0.83
N ARG A 216 -6.67 -17.88 -0.83
CA ARG A 216 -7.68 -17.75 -1.91
C ARG A 216 -8.90 -16.93 -1.51
N GLY A 217 -8.93 -16.46 -0.26
CA GLY A 217 -10.07 -15.74 0.32
C GLY A 217 -10.21 -14.35 -0.27
N ARG A 218 -11.26 -14.12 -1.06
CA ARG A 218 -11.53 -12.83 -1.74
C ARG A 218 -11.77 -11.70 -0.77
N VAL A 219 -12.42 -11.97 0.37
CA VAL A 219 -12.67 -10.97 1.41
C VAL A 219 -11.36 -10.40 1.94
N TRP A 220 -10.38 -11.26 2.20
CA TRP A 220 -9.05 -10.84 2.67
C TRP A 220 -8.27 -10.10 1.58
N TRP A 221 -8.27 -10.63 0.35
CA TRP A 221 -7.64 -9.95 -0.77
C TRP A 221 -8.23 -8.57 -1.04
N ARG A 222 -9.54 -8.38 -0.84
CA ARG A 222 -10.17 -7.07 -1.00
C ARG A 222 -9.61 -6.05 -0.01
N VAL A 223 -9.42 -6.43 1.25
CA VAL A 223 -8.84 -5.53 2.27
C VAL A 223 -7.43 -5.11 1.85
N ILE A 224 -6.61 -6.05 1.37
CA ILE A 224 -5.26 -5.75 0.87
C ILE A 224 -5.34 -4.84 -0.37
N LEU A 225 -6.13 -5.22 -1.36
CA LEU A 225 -6.19 -4.51 -2.64
C LEU A 225 -6.76 -3.09 -2.49
N ASP A 226 -7.75 -2.89 -1.61
CA ASP A 226 -8.30 -1.57 -1.28
C ASP A 226 -7.25 -0.67 -0.60
N GLN A 227 -6.47 -1.22 0.34
CA GLN A 227 -5.37 -0.51 0.99
C GLN A 227 -4.31 0.00 0.00
N TYR A 228 -4.10 -0.71 -1.11
CA TYR A 228 -3.13 -0.35 -2.14
C TYR A 228 -3.76 0.30 -3.39
N GLY A 229 -5.08 0.48 -3.44
CA GLY A 229 -5.78 1.03 -4.59
C GLY A 229 -5.66 0.18 -5.87
N ALA A 230 -5.51 -1.13 -5.72
CA ALA A 230 -5.37 -2.07 -6.83
C ALA A 230 -6.69 -2.83 -7.08
N ALA A 231 -6.93 -3.22 -8.32
CA ALA A 231 -8.10 -4.01 -8.71
C ALA A 231 -7.85 -5.52 -8.60
N ASP A 232 -6.61 -5.96 -8.82
CA ASP A 232 -6.19 -7.36 -8.69
C ASP A 232 -4.68 -7.47 -8.42
N VAL A 233 -4.13 -8.68 -8.33
CA VAL A 233 -2.76 -8.97 -7.90
C VAL A 233 -1.97 -9.76 -8.96
N LEU A 234 -0.69 -9.41 -9.11
CA LEU A 234 0.33 -10.12 -9.86
C LEU A 234 1.38 -10.68 -8.91
N MET A 235 1.77 -11.94 -9.11
CA MET A 235 2.74 -12.63 -8.26
C MET A 235 3.93 -13.15 -9.09
N PRO A 236 4.73 -12.24 -9.69
CA PRO A 236 5.90 -12.62 -10.46
C PRO A 236 6.91 -13.31 -9.53
N THR A 237 7.19 -14.58 -9.82
CA THR A 237 8.06 -15.42 -9.00
C THR A 237 9.41 -15.63 -9.69
N ALA A 238 10.50 -15.46 -8.94
CA ALA A 238 11.87 -15.76 -9.38
C ALA A 238 12.53 -16.72 -8.39
N ARG A 239 12.90 -17.92 -8.85
CA ARG A 239 13.66 -18.91 -8.09
C ARG A 239 15.07 -19.00 -8.65
N ILE A 240 16.07 -18.77 -7.81
CA ILE A 240 17.48 -18.82 -8.19
C ILE A 240 18.13 -20.05 -7.61
N GLU A 241 18.79 -20.80 -8.50
CA GLU A 241 19.56 -21.98 -8.17
C GLU A 241 21.02 -21.75 -8.53
N TYR A 242 21.90 -22.00 -7.56
CA TYR A 242 23.34 -21.91 -7.75
C TYR A 242 23.87 -23.32 -8.01
N SER A 243 24.52 -23.52 -9.16
CA SER A 243 25.10 -24.83 -9.48
C SER A 243 26.22 -25.20 -8.51
N TYR A 244 26.98 -24.20 -8.06
CA TYR A 244 28.02 -24.27 -7.03
C TYR A 244 28.37 -22.83 -6.59
N PRO A 245 29.02 -22.60 -5.43
CA PRO A 245 29.42 -21.27 -5.00
C PRO A 245 30.27 -20.56 -6.07
N GLY A 246 29.79 -19.41 -6.56
CA GLY A 246 30.45 -18.64 -7.62
C GLY A 246 30.20 -19.13 -9.06
N GLY A 247 29.49 -20.25 -9.24
CA GLY A 247 29.18 -20.87 -10.52
C GLY A 247 28.02 -20.23 -11.28
N PRO A 248 27.64 -20.83 -12.43
CA PRO A 248 26.53 -20.34 -13.23
C PRO A 248 25.23 -20.43 -12.42
N ILE A 249 24.46 -19.37 -12.54
CA ILE A 249 23.16 -19.20 -11.90
C ILE A 249 22.07 -19.59 -12.89
N THR A 250 21.09 -20.36 -12.43
CA THR A 250 19.88 -20.65 -13.20
C THR A 250 18.72 -19.98 -12.49
N GLY A 251 18.02 -19.10 -13.21
CA GLY A 251 16.79 -18.49 -12.75
C GLY A 251 15.58 -19.15 -13.39
N HIS A 252 14.67 -19.64 -12.55
CA HIS A 252 13.35 -20.13 -12.94
C HIS A 252 12.32 -19.07 -12.60
N PHE A 253 11.60 -18.61 -13.62
CA PHE A 253 10.67 -17.50 -13.52
C PHE A 253 9.26 -17.99 -13.82
N ALA A 254 8.29 -17.52 -13.04
CA ALA A 254 6.88 -17.82 -13.25
C ALA A 254 6.02 -16.55 -13.17
N ALA A 255 5.26 -16.27 -14.22
CA ALA A 255 4.24 -15.24 -14.25
C ALA A 255 2.94 -15.80 -13.65
N ARG A 256 2.41 -15.14 -12.62
CA ARG A 256 1.19 -15.60 -11.92
C ARG A 256 0.25 -14.45 -11.65
N PHE A 257 -1.05 -14.73 -11.66
CA PHE A 257 -2.11 -13.73 -11.58
C PHE A 257 -3.27 -14.16 -10.69
N GLY A 258 -3.84 -13.17 -10.00
CA GLY A 258 -5.10 -13.26 -9.26
C GLY A 258 -4.99 -13.94 -7.89
N PRO A 259 -6.02 -13.83 -7.04
CA PRO A 259 -6.08 -14.44 -5.70
C PRO A 259 -5.87 -15.95 -5.67
N ASP A 260 -6.22 -16.63 -6.77
CA ASP A 260 -6.06 -18.08 -6.91
C ASP A 260 -4.64 -18.48 -7.35
N ASN A 261 -3.75 -17.51 -7.51
CA ASN A 261 -2.36 -17.69 -7.88
C ASN A 261 -2.24 -18.50 -9.19
N ARG A 262 -2.96 -18.10 -10.23
CA ARG A 262 -3.03 -18.83 -11.51
C ARG A 262 -1.71 -18.68 -12.27
N LEU A 263 -1.14 -19.78 -12.74
CA LEU A 263 0.05 -19.74 -13.59
C LEU A 263 -0.33 -19.27 -15.00
N ILE A 264 0.41 -18.29 -15.52
CA ILE A 264 0.29 -17.81 -16.91
C ILE A 264 1.37 -18.48 -17.76
N GLU A 265 2.64 -18.26 -17.43
CA GLU A 265 3.78 -18.79 -18.17
C GLU A 265 4.98 -18.98 -17.23
N THR A 266 5.88 -19.89 -17.61
CA THR A 266 7.17 -20.06 -16.96
C THR A 266 8.29 -19.96 -17.99
N PHE A 267 9.42 -19.39 -17.60
CA PHE A 267 10.63 -19.39 -18.42
C PHE A 267 11.88 -19.51 -17.56
N THR A 268 12.99 -19.88 -18.19
CA THR A 268 14.28 -20.00 -17.52
C THR A 268 15.31 -19.07 -18.17
N MET A 269 16.26 -18.60 -17.37
CA MET A 269 17.42 -17.87 -17.84
C MET A 269 18.67 -18.35 -17.10
N THR A 270 19.81 -18.31 -17.78
CA THR A 270 21.10 -18.72 -17.20
C THR A 270 22.08 -17.56 -17.26
N GLY A 271 22.78 -17.33 -16.14
CA GLY A 271 23.85 -16.35 -16.04
C GLY A 271 25.20 -17.04 -15.78
N PRO A 272 26.31 -16.54 -16.35
CA PRO A 272 27.62 -17.18 -16.20
C PRO A 272 28.21 -17.06 -14.79
N SER A 273 27.73 -16.11 -13.98
CA SER A 273 28.19 -15.89 -12.60
C SER A 273 27.19 -15.09 -11.79
N VAL A 274 27.40 -15.02 -10.47
CA VAL A 274 26.62 -14.18 -9.54
C VAL A 274 26.65 -12.69 -9.91
N LYS A 275 27.74 -12.21 -10.53
CA LYS A 275 27.83 -10.81 -10.99
C LYS A 275 26.84 -10.48 -12.11
N ALA A 276 26.38 -11.49 -12.86
CA ALA A 276 25.37 -11.32 -13.90
C ALA A 276 23.93 -11.37 -13.36
N LEU A 277 23.74 -11.61 -12.05
CA LEU A 277 22.42 -11.71 -11.44
C LEU A 277 21.57 -10.45 -11.63
N PRO A 278 22.08 -9.21 -11.42
CA PRO A 278 21.27 -8.00 -11.60
C PRO A 278 20.79 -7.82 -13.05
N ASP A 279 21.70 -8.01 -14.02
CA ASP A 279 21.39 -7.93 -15.47
C ASP A 279 20.39 -9.03 -15.89
N MET A 280 20.49 -10.23 -15.32
CA MET A 280 19.51 -11.30 -15.54
C MET A 280 18.13 -10.91 -14.99
N MET A 281 18.06 -10.31 -13.81
CA MET A 281 16.78 -9.87 -13.21
C MET A 281 16.11 -8.79 -14.04
N GLU A 282 16.85 -7.78 -14.50
CA GLU A 282 16.32 -6.71 -15.36
C GLU A 282 15.72 -7.29 -16.65
N LYS A 283 16.47 -8.17 -17.33
CA LYS A 283 16.00 -8.86 -18.54
C LYS A 283 14.78 -9.76 -18.26
N ALA A 284 14.74 -10.40 -17.10
CA ALA A 284 13.62 -11.22 -16.69
C ALA A 284 12.36 -10.39 -16.42
N VAL A 285 12.46 -9.21 -15.78
CA VAL A 285 11.32 -8.29 -15.61
C VAL A 285 10.81 -7.81 -16.97
N ALA A 286 11.70 -7.43 -17.88
CA ALA A 286 11.30 -7.03 -19.24
C ALA A 286 10.60 -8.17 -20.02
N ARG A 287 10.95 -9.43 -19.74
CA ARG A 287 10.25 -10.59 -20.31
C ARG A 287 8.91 -10.86 -19.62
N MET A 288 8.83 -10.74 -18.30
CA MET A 288 7.58 -10.82 -17.55
C MET A 288 6.56 -9.81 -18.04
N ASP A 289 6.98 -8.57 -18.30
CA ASP A 289 6.11 -7.52 -18.81
C ASP A 289 5.47 -7.88 -20.16
N ARG A 290 6.24 -8.49 -21.07
CA ARG A 290 5.71 -8.98 -22.34
C ARG A 290 4.67 -10.07 -22.12
N ILE A 291 4.95 -11.03 -21.23
CA ILE A 291 4.01 -12.11 -20.88
C ILE A 291 2.71 -11.53 -20.31
N TYR A 292 2.78 -10.57 -19.40
CA TYR A 292 1.58 -9.93 -18.84
C TYR A 292 0.83 -9.09 -19.88
N THR A 293 1.54 -8.38 -20.76
CA THR A 293 0.92 -7.62 -21.86
C THR A 293 0.22 -8.52 -22.86
N GLU A 294 0.83 -9.65 -23.22
CA GLU A 294 0.23 -10.68 -24.08
C GLU A 294 -0.99 -11.33 -23.39
N ALA A 295 -0.89 -11.60 -22.09
CA ALA A 295 -2.01 -12.11 -21.29
C ALA A 295 -3.16 -11.09 -21.20
N LEU A 296 -2.87 -9.79 -21.11
CA LEU A 296 -3.89 -8.73 -21.18
C LEU A 296 -4.59 -8.74 -22.54
N ALA A 297 -3.82 -8.78 -23.63
CA ALA A 297 -4.35 -8.82 -25.00
C ALA A 297 -5.20 -10.08 -25.26
N ALA A 298 -4.83 -11.21 -24.65
CA ALA A 298 -5.58 -12.46 -24.70
C ALA A 298 -6.82 -12.48 -23.79
N GLY A 299 -7.06 -11.43 -22.99
CA GLY A 299 -8.18 -11.38 -22.03
C GLY A 299 -8.00 -12.29 -20.82
N ILE A 300 -6.77 -12.71 -20.52
CA ILE A 300 -6.44 -13.53 -19.35
C ILE A 300 -6.41 -12.68 -18.07
N LEU A 301 -5.89 -11.45 -18.16
CA LEU A 301 -5.82 -10.51 -17.03
C LEU A 301 -7.16 -9.79 -16.83
N GLN A 302 -8.20 -10.55 -16.55
CA GLN A 302 -9.50 -10.03 -16.14
C GLN A 302 -9.57 -10.01 -14.62
N THR A 303 -9.88 -8.84 -14.06
CA THR A 303 -10.10 -8.66 -12.63
C THR A 303 -11.18 -9.62 -12.14
N ASP A 304 -10.92 -10.30 -11.02
CA ASP A 304 -11.93 -11.18 -10.40
C ASP A 304 -13.20 -10.36 -10.07
N ARG A 305 -14.36 -10.80 -10.59
CA ARG A 305 -15.66 -10.14 -10.37
C ARG A 305 -16.01 -10.00 -8.88
N TYR A 306 -15.48 -10.87 -8.02
CA TYR A 306 -15.72 -10.81 -6.58
C TYR A 306 -14.80 -9.83 -5.82
N LEU A 307 -13.81 -9.25 -6.51
CA LEU A 307 -12.98 -8.15 -6.00
C LEU A 307 -13.58 -6.78 -6.33
N VAL A 308 -14.30 -6.67 -7.44
CA VAL A 308 -14.98 -5.44 -7.87
C VAL A 308 -16.44 -5.46 -7.37
N LEU A 309 -16.75 -4.67 -6.34
CA LEU A 309 -18.13 -4.28 -6.09
C LEU A 309 -18.50 -3.24 -7.15
N GLU A 310 -19.37 -3.60 -8.10
CA GLU A 310 -20.20 -2.58 -8.74
C GLU A 310 -20.86 -1.81 -7.60
N LYS A 311 -20.56 -0.50 -7.47
CA LYS A 311 -21.37 0.37 -6.64
C LYS A 311 -22.82 0.09 -7.03
N PRO A 312 -23.71 -0.28 -6.09
CA PRO A 312 -25.11 -0.42 -6.41
C PRO A 312 -25.52 0.86 -7.12
N VAL A 313 -26.03 0.73 -8.34
CA VAL A 313 -26.59 1.85 -9.09
C VAL A 313 -27.53 2.57 -8.13
N GLU A 314 -27.21 3.83 -7.84
CA GLU A 314 -28.07 4.72 -7.08
C GLU A 314 -29.44 4.61 -7.74
N LYS A 315 -30.43 4.02 -7.04
CA LYS A 315 -31.74 3.73 -7.60
C LYS A 315 -32.32 5.04 -8.11
N GLU A 316 -32.35 5.20 -9.43
CA GLU A 316 -33.12 6.23 -10.11
C GLU A 316 -34.55 6.19 -9.56
N ASP A 317 -34.95 7.34 -8.99
CA ASP A 317 -36.26 7.74 -8.50
C ASP A 317 -37.40 6.73 -8.69
N LEU A 318 -37.53 5.80 -7.74
CA LEU A 318 -38.79 5.13 -7.47
C LEU A 318 -39.49 5.91 -6.35
N PRO A 319 -40.77 6.31 -6.52
CA PRO A 319 -41.45 7.23 -5.63
C PRO A 319 -41.44 6.73 -4.19
N ALA A 320 -41.02 7.65 -3.30
CA ALA A 320 -40.78 7.42 -1.89
C ALA A 320 -42.05 6.97 -1.17
N GLU A 321 -42.09 5.71 -0.76
CA GLU A 321 -42.85 5.29 0.41
C GLU A 321 -42.10 4.17 1.15
N ALA A 322 -41.79 4.46 2.42
CA ALA A 322 -41.36 3.56 3.48
C ALA A 322 -40.00 2.86 3.33
N VAL A 323 -38.94 3.49 3.85
CA VAL A 323 -38.21 2.94 5.01
C VAL A 323 -37.35 4.00 5.69
N SER A 324 -37.47 4.00 7.01
CA SER A 324 -36.81 4.83 8.00
C SER A 324 -35.30 4.94 7.84
N SER A 325 -34.83 6.18 7.99
CA SER A 325 -33.47 6.58 8.27
C SER A 325 -32.92 5.90 9.53
N ASP A 326 -31.84 5.15 9.38
CA ASP A 326 -30.84 4.92 10.42
C ASP A 326 -29.46 4.95 9.74
N ASP A 327 -28.96 6.16 9.53
CA ASP A 327 -27.55 6.42 9.21
C ASP A 327 -26.87 6.87 10.50
N SER A 328 -26.14 5.96 11.14
CA SER A 328 -25.00 6.20 12.03
C SER A 328 -24.55 4.88 12.67
N ALA A 329 -23.76 4.10 11.93
CA ALA A 329 -22.93 3.06 12.52
C ALA A 329 -21.58 3.01 11.80
N LEU A 330 -20.58 3.65 12.39
CA LEU A 330 -19.17 3.43 12.10
C LEU A 330 -18.88 1.91 12.13
N PRO A 331 -18.08 1.36 11.20
CA PRO A 331 -17.80 -0.07 11.19
C PRO A 331 -16.90 -0.43 12.38
N GLY A 332 -17.53 -0.95 13.44
CA GLY A 332 -16.85 -1.63 14.54
C GLY A 332 -16.32 -2.98 14.08
N GLU A 333 -15.04 -3.20 14.36
CA GLU A 333 -14.28 -4.43 14.16
C GLU A 333 -15.09 -5.67 14.62
N ILE A 334 -15.43 -6.56 13.69
CA ILE A 334 -16.07 -7.84 13.97
C ILE A 334 -15.03 -8.95 13.98
N ASP A 335 -14.75 -9.49 15.17
CA ASP A 335 -13.97 -10.72 15.32
C ASP A 335 -14.70 -11.91 14.67
N ALA A 336 -14.01 -12.62 13.78
CA ALA A 336 -14.57 -13.65 12.89
C ALA A 336 -14.58 -15.06 13.52
N SER A 337 -14.60 -15.15 14.86
CA SER A 337 -14.50 -16.41 15.59
C SER A 337 -15.85 -17.10 15.90
N VAL A 338 -16.97 -16.64 15.33
CA VAL A 338 -18.32 -17.21 15.59
C VAL A 338 -18.94 -17.82 14.32
N PRO A 339 -19.52 -19.04 14.36
CA PRO A 339 -20.26 -19.59 13.22
C PRO A 339 -21.49 -18.73 12.87
N THR A 340 -21.51 -18.18 11.65
CA THR A 340 -22.55 -17.26 11.14
C THR A 340 -23.82 -17.97 10.66
N THR A 341 -23.95 -19.29 10.86
CA THR A 341 -25.18 -20.02 10.50
C THR A 341 -26.10 -20.12 11.70
N VAL A 342 -27.12 -19.25 11.74
CA VAL A 342 -28.21 -19.36 12.71
C VAL A 342 -28.96 -20.67 12.44
N PRO A 343 -29.05 -21.61 13.41
CA PRO A 343 -29.79 -22.85 13.22
C PRO A 343 -31.26 -22.57 12.91
N VAL A 344 -31.90 -23.41 12.08
CA VAL A 344 -33.32 -23.27 11.73
C VAL A 344 -34.18 -23.17 13.00
N GLY A 345 -34.86 -22.03 13.18
CA GLY A 345 -35.71 -21.73 14.35
C GLY A 345 -35.01 -20.98 15.50
N ALA A 346 -33.80 -20.46 15.30
CA ALA A 346 -33.14 -19.54 16.23
C ALA A 346 -33.04 -18.12 15.66
N ALA A 347 -32.94 -17.13 16.54
CA ALA A 347 -32.73 -15.73 16.21
C ALA A 347 -31.57 -15.17 17.03
N SER A 348 -30.83 -14.22 16.45
CA SER A 348 -29.72 -13.55 17.11
C SER A 348 -30.16 -12.19 17.65
N PHE A 349 -29.87 -11.94 18.92
CA PHE A 349 -30.23 -10.71 19.64
C PHE A 349 -28.98 -10.07 20.23
N ASN A 350 -28.99 -8.73 20.29
CA ASN A 350 -27.93 -7.96 20.94
C ASN A 350 -28.33 -7.64 22.39
N VAL A 351 -27.46 -7.97 23.33
CA VAL A 351 -27.66 -7.81 24.77
C VAL A 351 -26.57 -6.91 25.34
N GLN A 352 -26.94 -5.74 25.85
CA GLN A 352 -26.06 -4.79 26.52
C GLN A 352 -26.01 -5.07 28.02
N TYR A 353 -24.82 -5.16 28.61
CA TYR A 353 -24.64 -5.40 30.04
C TYR A 353 -23.47 -4.58 30.59
N ALA A 354 -23.50 -4.27 31.89
CA ALA A 354 -22.39 -3.59 32.54
C ALA A 354 -21.23 -4.55 32.80
N SER A 355 -20.01 -4.16 32.42
CA SER A 355 -18.79 -4.95 32.63
C SER A 355 -17.72 -4.14 33.37
N PRO A 356 -17.77 -4.07 34.72
CA PRO A 356 -16.78 -3.36 35.53
C PRO A 356 -15.36 -3.92 35.39
N ASP A 357 -15.24 -5.24 35.25
CA ASP A 357 -13.97 -5.97 35.18
C ASP A 357 -14.07 -7.22 34.27
N VAL A 358 -12.95 -7.88 34.01
CA VAL A 358 -12.88 -9.06 33.13
C VAL A 358 -13.62 -10.27 33.71
N GLU A 359 -13.70 -10.39 35.03
CA GLU A 359 -14.41 -11.48 35.69
C GLU A 359 -15.92 -11.37 35.46
N SER A 360 -16.46 -10.15 35.51
CA SER A 360 -17.87 -9.83 35.25
C SER A 360 -18.32 -10.20 33.82
N VAL A 361 -17.42 -10.11 32.84
CA VAL A 361 -17.67 -10.51 31.45
C VAL A 361 -17.86 -12.02 31.36
N SER A 362 -16.86 -12.77 31.83
CA SER A 362 -16.88 -14.25 31.80
C SER A 362 -18.01 -14.84 32.67
N ALA A 363 -18.40 -14.16 33.74
CA ALA A 363 -19.52 -14.55 34.59
C ALA A 363 -20.86 -14.30 33.88
N THR A 364 -21.02 -13.16 33.20
CA THR A 364 -22.25 -12.81 32.49
C THR A 364 -22.47 -13.69 31.27
N GLU A 365 -21.43 -13.98 30.48
CA GLU A 365 -21.50 -14.91 29.36
C GLU A 365 -21.94 -16.29 29.79
N ARG A 366 -21.34 -16.84 30.86
CA ARG A 366 -21.73 -18.16 31.41
C ARG A 366 -23.17 -18.18 31.92
N ASN A 367 -23.59 -17.13 32.62
CA ASN A 367 -24.95 -17.04 33.16
C ASN A 367 -26.01 -16.97 32.05
N VAL A 368 -25.75 -16.22 30.97
CA VAL A 368 -26.66 -16.12 29.84
C VAL A 368 -26.62 -17.37 28.96
N ALA A 369 -25.45 -17.99 28.76
CA ALA A 369 -25.33 -19.27 28.08
C ALA A 369 -26.05 -20.41 28.82
N ALA A 370 -26.18 -20.32 30.15
CA ALA A 370 -26.88 -21.31 30.97
C ALA A 370 -28.42 -21.21 30.93
N ILE A 371 -28.99 -20.23 30.21
CA ILE A 371 -30.43 -20.06 30.06
C ILE A 371 -30.98 -21.10 29.08
N ALA A 372 -32.06 -21.78 29.45
CA ALA A 372 -32.70 -22.78 28.59
C ALA A 372 -33.16 -22.12 27.27
N GLY A 373 -32.70 -22.65 26.13
CA GLY A 373 -33.00 -22.12 24.80
C GLY A 373 -31.92 -21.20 24.20
N VAL A 374 -30.92 -20.79 24.98
CA VAL A 374 -29.73 -20.10 24.46
C VAL A 374 -28.78 -21.12 23.84
N GLN A 375 -28.41 -20.89 22.58
CA GLN A 375 -27.50 -21.73 21.81
C GLN A 375 -26.06 -21.21 21.86
N SER A 376 -25.90 -19.89 21.86
CA SER A 376 -24.61 -19.24 22.03
C SER A 376 -24.80 -17.87 22.69
N ALA A 377 -23.83 -17.48 23.52
CA ALA A 377 -23.74 -16.16 24.12
C ALA A 377 -22.27 -15.74 24.10
N SER A 378 -21.93 -14.73 23.31
CA SER A 378 -20.54 -14.29 23.12
C SER A 378 -20.46 -12.76 23.04
N THR A 379 -19.54 -12.15 23.78
CA THR A 379 -19.31 -10.71 23.76
C THR A 379 -18.73 -10.28 22.41
N THR A 380 -19.50 -9.52 21.63
CA THR A 380 -19.07 -9.00 20.32
C THR A 380 -18.41 -7.63 20.43
N SER A 381 -18.65 -6.89 21.52
CA SER A 381 -17.97 -5.62 21.79
C SER A 381 -17.72 -5.50 23.30
N LEU A 382 -16.44 -5.40 23.67
CA LEU A 382 -16.00 -5.36 25.06
C LEU A 382 -15.61 -3.92 25.45
N ALA A 383 -16.28 -3.39 26.48
CA ALA A 383 -15.97 -2.10 27.08
C ALA A 383 -15.76 -2.27 28.60
N LEU A 384 -14.51 -2.55 29.02
CA LEU A 384 -14.14 -2.68 30.43
C LEU A 384 -14.34 -1.35 31.16
N GLY A 385 -15.08 -1.38 32.27
CA GLY A 385 -15.51 -0.17 32.99
C GLY A 385 -16.74 0.52 32.38
N GLY A 386 -17.35 -0.07 31.35
CA GLY A 386 -18.52 0.48 30.63
C GLY A 386 -19.58 -0.58 30.33
N THR A 387 -20.33 -0.38 29.24
CA THR A 387 -21.36 -1.30 28.77
C THR A 387 -20.84 -2.15 27.61
N SER A 388 -20.72 -3.45 27.82
CA SER A 388 -20.37 -4.42 26.78
C SER A 388 -21.60 -4.91 26.04
N VAL A 389 -21.42 -5.32 24.79
CA VAL A 389 -22.48 -5.87 23.93
C VAL A 389 -22.18 -7.34 23.65
N MET A 390 -23.12 -8.20 24.06
CA MET A 390 -23.10 -9.63 23.82
C MET A 390 -24.11 -10.01 22.77
N ARG A 391 -23.70 -10.87 21.83
CA ARG A 391 -24.60 -11.52 20.87
C ARG A 391 -25.09 -12.82 21.46
N VAL A 392 -26.41 -12.98 21.50
CA VAL A 392 -27.07 -14.18 22.02
C VAL A 392 -27.89 -14.81 20.91
N THR A 393 -27.61 -16.07 20.59
CA THR A 393 -28.45 -16.87 19.68
C THR A 393 -29.43 -17.67 20.51
N PHE A 394 -30.72 -17.42 20.32
CA PHE A 394 -31.79 -18.00 21.13
C PHE A 394 -32.85 -18.67 20.24
N ARG A 395 -33.37 -19.81 20.70
CA ARG A 395 -34.44 -20.54 20.03
C ARG A 395 -35.81 -19.98 20.42
N GLY A 396 -36.20 -18.85 19.83
CA GLY A 396 -37.48 -18.18 20.08
C GLY A 396 -37.47 -16.70 19.67
N ASP A 397 -38.49 -15.97 20.08
CA ASP A 397 -38.60 -14.53 19.87
C ASP A 397 -37.95 -13.73 21.02
N ILE A 398 -37.85 -12.40 20.82
CA ILE A 398 -37.24 -11.50 21.80
C ILE A 398 -38.03 -11.44 23.13
N ALA A 399 -39.35 -11.66 23.08
CA ALA A 399 -40.20 -11.66 24.27
C ALA A 399 -39.92 -12.88 25.15
N ALA A 400 -39.73 -14.06 24.54
CA ALA A 400 -39.32 -15.27 25.24
C ALA A 400 -37.91 -15.14 25.84
N LEU A 401 -36.97 -14.51 25.12
CA LEU A 401 -35.63 -14.24 25.66
C LEU A 401 -35.68 -13.29 26.87
N LYS A 402 -36.50 -12.23 26.80
CA LYS A 402 -36.71 -11.30 27.92
C LYS A 402 -37.24 -12.04 29.15
N ALA A 403 -38.29 -12.84 29.01
CA ALA A 403 -38.87 -13.60 30.12
C ALA A 403 -37.85 -14.60 30.73
N ALA A 404 -37.03 -15.22 29.89
CA ALA A 404 -35.99 -16.16 30.35
C ALA A 404 -34.84 -15.47 31.11
N LEU A 405 -34.49 -14.24 30.73
CA LEU A 405 -33.52 -13.40 31.43
C LEU A 405 -34.08 -12.89 32.77
N GLU A 406 -35.34 -12.44 32.79
CA GLU A 406 -36.02 -12.01 34.03
C GLU A 406 -36.16 -13.17 35.03
N ALA A 407 -36.44 -14.39 34.55
CA ALA A 407 -36.48 -15.60 35.39
C ALA A 407 -35.12 -15.94 36.04
N ARG A 408 -34.01 -15.43 35.51
CA ARG A 408 -32.66 -15.54 36.10
C ARG A 408 -32.28 -14.35 36.98
N GLY A 409 -33.22 -13.45 37.26
CA GLY A 409 -33.03 -12.30 38.15
C GLY A 409 -32.35 -11.11 37.48
N TYR A 410 -32.38 -11.00 36.15
CA TYR A 410 -31.95 -9.80 35.45
C TYR A 410 -33.11 -8.82 35.29
N THR A 411 -32.84 -7.53 35.50
CA THR A 411 -33.73 -6.46 35.07
C THR A 411 -33.48 -6.19 33.59
N VAL A 412 -34.50 -6.35 32.74
CA VAL A 412 -34.37 -6.27 31.28
C VAL A 412 -35.15 -5.09 30.72
N GLN A 413 -34.46 -4.16 30.06
CA GLN A 413 -35.05 -3.08 29.28
C GLN A 413 -34.96 -3.42 27.80
N GLN A 414 -36.08 -3.38 27.08
CA GLN A 414 -36.14 -3.69 25.66
C GLN A 414 -36.21 -2.41 24.83
N GLY A 415 -35.33 -2.26 23.84
CA GLY A 415 -35.35 -1.22 22.83
C GLY A 415 -35.25 -1.83 21.43
N GLY A 416 -36.37 -1.96 20.72
CA GLY A 416 -36.42 -2.61 19.41
C GLY A 416 -35.92 -4.06 19.48
N ASN A 417 -34.85 -4.36 18.74
CA ASN A 417 -34.19 -5.67 18.70
C ASN A 417 -32.98 -5.81 19.66
N THR A 418 -32.82 -4.85 20.59
CA THR A 418 -31.73 -4.83 21.58
C THR A 418 -32.31 -4.94 22.98
N LEU A 419 -31.66 -5.74 23.83
CA LEU A 419 -31.98 -5.88 25.25
C LEU A 419 -30.85 -5.26 26.08
N ARG A 420 -31.20 -4.49 27.09
CA ARG A 420 -30.24 -4.04 28.12
C ARG A 420 -30.54 -4.78 29.40
N ILE A 421 -29.54 -5.49 29.93
CA ILE A 421 -29.64 -6.24 31.18
C ILE A 421 -28.82 -5.58 32.27
N SER A 422 -29.40 -5.49 33.45
CA SER A 422 -28.71 -5.14 34.68
C SER A 422 -29.07 -6.14 35.77
N ARG A 423 -28.11 -6.44 36.64
CA ARG A 423 -28.35 -7.23 37.84
C ARG A 423 -28.48 -6.31 39.04
#